data_AF-A0A255EMG9-F1
#
_entry.id   AF-A0A255EMG9-F1
#
_cell.length_a   1.000
_cell.length_b   1.000
_cell.length_c   1.000
_cell.angle_alpha   90.00
_cell.angle_beta   90.00
_cell.angle_gamma   90.00
#
_symmetry.space_group_name_H-M   'P 1'
#
loop_
_entity.id
_entity.type
_entity.pdbx_description
1 polymer ?
#
loop_
_entity_poly.entity_id
_entity_poly.type
_entity_poly.pdbx_seq_one_letter_code
_entity_poly.pdbx_strand_id
1 'polypeptide(L)'
;MVDAHLSGGSEGETTDAEIITTALGLTSSKAPNPISDFDESAPEPGTYIADDLSTLTVVGDCAASGTDPDNAIEIELPSVEADGETDNTATVQLSVMTDATIGVAGEVEDYMRDANGNWIAN
;
A
#
# COMPACT_ATOMS: atom_id res chain seq x y z
N MET A 1 -17.00 3.89 -42.52
CA MET A 1 -18.26 3.27 -42.04
C MET A 1 -18.14 1.77 -42.25
N VAL A 2 -17.57 1.07 -41.28
CA VAL A 2 -18.06 -0.23 -40.81
C VAL A 2 -17.48 -0.42 -39.41
N ASP A 3 -18.38 -0.39 -38.44
CA ASP A 3 -18.21 -0.82 -37.06
C ASP A 3 -17.50 -2.17 -36.95
N ALA A 4 -16.53 -2.26 -36.06
CA ALA A 4 -16.18 -3.50 -35.40
C ALA A 4 -16.67 -3.38 -33.95
N HIS A 5 -17.83 -3.99 -33.70
CA HIS A 5 -18.41 -4.21 -32.39
C HIS A 5 -17.39 -4.82 -31.42
N LEU A 6 -16.92 -4.02 -30.46
CA LEU A 6 -16.43 -4.53 -29.17
C LEU A 6 -17.67 -4.86 -28.34
N SER A 7 -18.11 -6.11 -28.44
CA SER A 7 -19.14 -6.68 -27.58
C SER A 7 -18.54 -7.84 -26.81
N GLY A 8 -18.49 -7.68 -25.48
CA GLY A 8 -18.65 -8.80 -24.56
C GLY A 8 -17.37 -9.37 -23.97
N GLY A 9 -16.90 -8.73 -22.90
CA GLY A 9 -16.01 -9.31 -21.89
C GLY A 9 -16.18 -8.51 -20.60
N SER A 10 -17.13 -8.91 -19.75
CA SER A 10 -17.30 -8.39 -18.39
C SER A 10 -16.21 -8.99 -17.51
N GLU A 11 -14.98 -8.49 -17.63
CA GLU A 11 -13.91 -8.70 -16.66
C GLU A 11 -13.81 -7.38 -15.89
N GLY A 12 -13.98 -7.44 -14.57
CA GLY A 12 -14.20 -6.27 -13.72
C GLY A 12 -13.20 -5.16 -14.02
N GLU A 13 -13.71 -3.98 -14.41
CA GLU A 13 -12.89 -2.79 -14.56
C GLU A 13 -12.24 -2.48 -13.22
N THR A 14 -10.94 -2.80 -13.11
CA THR A 14 -10.11 -2.36 -11.98
C THR A 14 -10.15 -0.84 -11.96
N THR A 15 -10.61 -0.26 -10.86
CA THR A 15 -10.72 1.20 -10.76
C THR A 15 -9.33 1.83 -10.57
N ASP A 16 -9.15 3.09 -10.99
CA ASP A 16 -7.89 3.81 -10.76
C ASP A 16 -7.48 3.82 -9.28
N ALA A 17 -8.47 3.85 -8.38
CA ALA A 17 -8.28 3.73 -6.94
C ALA A 17 -7.68 2.38 -6.53
N GLU A 18 -8.21 1.27 -7.06
CA GLU A 18 -7.67 -0.07 -6.82
C GLU A 18 -6.26 -0.24 -7.41
N ILE A 19 -6.00 0.35 -8.57
CA ILE A 19 -4.65 0.36 -9.18
C ILE A 19 -3.67 1.07 -8.25
N ILE A 20 -4.02 2.23 -7.71
CA ILE A 20 -3.13 3.00 -6.83
C ILE A 20 -2.91 2.33 -5.49
N THR A 21 -3.94 1.78 -4.86
CA THR A 21 -3.75 1.04 -3.60
C THR A 21 -2.90 -0.21 -3.80
N THR A 22 -3.07 -0.89 -4.93
CA THR A 22 -2.22 -2.04 -5.32
C THR A 22 -0.78 -1.59 -5.57
N ALA A 23 -0.57 -0.49 -6.30
CA ALA A 23 0.75 0.04 -6.60
C ALA A 23 1.50 0.55 -5.36
N LEU A 24 0.77 0.97 -4.33
CA LEU A 24 1.34 1.34 -3.03
C LEU A 24 1.49 0.14 -2.08
N GLY A 25 1.21 -1.08 -2.55
CA GLY A 25 1.34 -2.28 -1.73
C GLY A 25 0.43 -2.27 -0.51
N LEU A 26 -0.67 -1.52 -0.53
CA LEU A 26 -1.67 -1.52 0.53
C LEU A 26 -2.53 -2.77 0.33
N THR A 27 -1.98 -3.94 0.66
CA THR A 27 -2.52 -5.30 0.41
C THR A 27 -3.77 -5.65 1.22
N SER A 28 -4.54 -4.64 1.65
CA SER A 28 -5.88 -4.88 2.16
C SER A 28 -6.68 -5.58 1.07
N SER A 29 -7.17 -6.78 1.36
CA SER A 29 -8.05 -7.59 0.49
C SER A 29 -9.42 -6.94 0.20
N LYS A 30 -9.58 -5.67 0.57
CA LYS A 30 -10.76 -4.84 0.42
C LYS A 30 -10.36 -3.58 -0.35
N ALA A 31 -11.10 -3.29 -1.42
CA ALA A 31 -10.97 -2.04 -2.17
C ALA A 31 -11.04 -0.82 -1.21
N PRO A 32 -10.30 0.27 -1.50
CA PRO A 32 -10.37 1.48 -0.69
C PRO A 32 -11.79 2.05 -0.64
N ASN A 33 -12.16 2.61 0.50
CA ASN A 33 -13.41 3.35 0.64
C ASN A 33 -13.23 4.77 0.03
N PRO A 34 -14.30 5.43 -0.43
CA PRO A 34 -14.18 6.82 -0.87
C PRO A 34 -13.91 7.75 0.33
N ILE A 35 -13.15 8.82 0.12
CA ILE A 35 -12.81 9.78 1.18
C ILE A 35 -14.05 10.46 1.79
N SER A 36 -15.18 10.50 1.06
CA SER A 36 -16.45 11.01 1.57
C SER A 36 -17.02 10.22 2.75
N ASP A 37 -16.61 8.96 2.89
CA ASP A 37 -17.07 8.05 3.94
C ASP A 37 -16.17 8.13 5.20
N PHE A 38 -15.09 8.91 5.14
CA PHE A 38 -14.20 9.10 6.28
C PHE A 38 -14.81 10.07 7.30
N ASP A 39 -15.04 9.58 8.53
CA ASP A 39 -15.46 10.39 9.67
C ASP A 39 -14.28 10.64 10.62
N GLU A 40 -13.72 11.85 10.57
CA GLU A 40 -12.62 12.28 11.45
C GLU A 40 -12.96 12.20 12.95
N SER A 41 -14.23 12.33 13.31
CA SER A 41 -14.67 12.33 14.70
C SER A 41 -14.81 10.93 15.30
N ALA A 42 -14.92 9.92 14.43
CA ALA A 42 -15.03 8.51 14.78
C ALA A 42 -14.42 7.64 13.65
N PRO A 43 -13.08 7.66 13.48
CA PRO A 43 -12.44 7.00 12.36
C PRO A 43 -12.55 5.47 12.48
N GLU A 44 -13.01 4.83 11.42
CA GLU A 44 -13.07 3.36 11.33
C GLU A 44 -11.81 2.81 10.63
N PRO A 45 -11.31 1.63 11.02
CA PRO A 45 -10.15 1.02 10.36
C PRO A 45 -10.38 0.78 8.86
N GLY A 46 -9.39 1.15 8.05
CA GLY A 46 -9.41 0.97 6.60
C GLY A 46 -8.63 2.04 5.83
N THR A 47 -8.61 1.88 4.51
CA THR A 47 -8.01 2.83 3.57
C THR A 47 -9.11 3.65 2.90
N TYR A 48 -8.92 4.96 2.83
CA TYR A 48 -9.82 5.93 2.21
C TYR A 48 -9.06 6.74 1.16
N ILE A 49 -9.65 6.92 -0.02
CA ILE A 49 -8.99 7.62 -1.13
C ILE A 49 -9.93 8.65 -1.77
N ALA A 50 -9.37 9.80 -2.15
CA ALA A 50 -10.09 10.82 -2.89
C ALA A 50 -10.29 10.43 -4.37
N ASP A 51 -11.39 10.86 -4.99
CA ASP A 51 -11.69 10.57 -6.41
C ASP A 51 -10.62 11.10 -7.38
N ASP A 52 -9.97 12.20 -7.01
CA ASP A 52 -8.86 12.79 -7.78
C ASP A 52 -7.49 12.18 -7.44
N LEU A 53 -7.48 11.18 -6.56
CA LEU A 53 -6.31 10.41 -6.14
C LEU A 53 -5.22 11.25 -5.44
N SER A 54 -5.55 12.48 -5.05
CA SER A 54 -4.61 13.42 -4.40
C SER A 54 -4.36 13.11 -2.93
N THR A 55 -5.29 12.39 -2.30
CA THR A 55 -5.32 12.16 -0.85
C THR A 55 -5.62 10.70 -0.56
N LEU A 56 -4.81 10.11 0.30
CA LEU A 56 -4.98 8.75 0.83
C LEU A 56 -4.86 8.80 2.35
N THR A 57 -5.85 8.23 3.05
CA THR A 57 -5.90 8.13 4.50
C THR A 57 -5.98 6.67 4.90
N VAL A 58 -5.06 6.21 5.74
CA VAL A 58 -5.07 4.86 6.31
C VAL A 58 -5.35 4.97 7.80
N VAL A 59 -6.37 4.26 8.25
CA VAL A 59 -6.74 4.15 9.65
C VAL A 59 -6.43 2.74 10.13
N GLY A 60 -5.63 2.62 11.18
CA GLY A 60 -5.27 1.37 11.81
C GLY A 60 -5.10 1.54 13.32
N ASP A 61 -4.85 0.43 14.01
CA ASP A 61 -4.58 0.45 15.44
C ASP A 61 -3.20 1.04 15.75
N CYS A 62 -3.07 1.62 16.95
CA CYS A 62 -1.77 2.09 17.42
C CYS A 62 -0.83 0.91 17.69
N ALA A 63 0.39 1.02 17.21
CA ALA A 63 1.45 0.06 17.44
C ALA A 63 1.97 0.09 18.89
N ALA A 64 2.37 -1.09 19.40
CA ALA A 64 2.99 -1.21 20.71
C ALA A 64 4.46 -0.75 20.72
N SER A 65 5.11 -0.72 19.55
CA SER A 65 6.49 -0.25 19.38
C SER A 65 6.74 0.22 17.95
N GLY A 66 7.88 0.90 17.70
CA GLY A 66 8.24 1.37 16.36
C GLY A 66 8.62 0.28 15.35
N THR A 67 8.67 -0.98 15.77
CA THR A 67 8.93 -2.15 14.92
C THR A 67 7.91 -3.25 15.24
N ASP A 68 6.70 -2.88 15.62
CA ASP A 68 5.60 -3.81 15.88
C ASP A 68 4.99 -4.22 14.54
N PRO A 69 5.18 -5.46 14.08
CA PRO A 69 4.69 -5.90 12.78
C PRO A 69 3.17 -6.11 12.78
N ASP A 70 2.54 -6.32 13.94
CA ASP A 70 1.12 -6.69 14.02
C ASP A 70 0.20 -5.49 13.76
N ASN A 71 0.69 -4.27 14.02
CA ASN A 71 -0.05 -3.02 13.86
C ASN A 71 0.71 -2.02 12.97
N ALA A 72 1.57 -2.54 12.08
CA ALA A 72 2.22 -1.72 11.06
C ALA A 72 1.34 -1.57 9.83
N ILE A 73 1.38 -0.38 9.22
CA ILE A 73 0.92 -0.17 7.85
C ILE A 73 2.04 -0.66 6.94
N GLU A 74 1.77 -1.70 6.17
CA GLU A 74 2.71 -2.27 5.22
C GLU A 74 2.55 -1.62 3.85
N ILE A 75 3.69 -1.29 3.24
CA ILE A 75 3.81 -0.73 1.90
C ILE A 75 4.81 -1.59 1.15
N GLU A 76 4.32 -2.42 0.24
CA GLU A 76 5.15 -3.16 -0.71
C GLU A 76 5.55 -2.25 -1.88
N LEU A 77 6.83 -2.27 -2.24
CA LEU A 77 7.41 -1.50 -3.33
C LEU A 77 7.74 -2.46 -4.48
N PRO A 78 6.88 -2.55 -5.51
CA PRO A 78 7.08 -3.51 -6.58
C PRO A 78 8.24 -3.12 -7.50
N SER A 79 9.00 -4.12 -7.96
CA SER A 79 9.82 -4.06 -9.17
C SER A 79 8.97 -4.42 -10.38
N VAL A 80 9.24 -3.77 -11.52
CA VAL A 80 8.74 -4.20 -12.82
C VAL A 80 9.93 -4.63 -13.65
N GLU A 81 9.99 -5.91 -13.96
CA GLU A 81 11.04 -6.48 -14.80
C GLU A 81 10.84 -6.11 -16.27
N ALA A 82 11.88 -6.32 -17.08
CA ALA A 82 11.87 -5.92 -18.49
C ALA A 82 10.85 -6.67 -19.35
N ASP A 83 10.38 -7.84 -18.88
CA ASP A 83 9.32 -8.64 -19.50
C ASP A 83 7.91 -8.28 -19.00
N GLY A 84 7.81 -7.32 -18.07
CA GLY A 84 6.56 -6.87 -17.47
C GLY A 84 6.10 -7.73 -16.29
N GLU A 85 6.89 -8.70 -15.83
CA GLU A 85 6.62 -9.36 -14.55
C GLU A 85 6.79 -8.36 -13.39
N THR A 86 5.95 -8.53 -12.37
CA THR A 86 5.99 -7.70 -11.14
C THR A 86 6.45 -8.58 -9.99
N ASP A 87 7.45 -8.10 -9.26
CA ASP A 87 7.94 -8.72 -8.03
C ASP A 87 8.00 -7.65 -6.92
N ASN A 88 8.29 -8.03 -5.68
CA ASN A 88 8.42 -7.09 -4.56
C ASN A 88 9.89 -6.78 -4.25
N THR A 89 10.35 -5.57 -4.60
CA THR A 89 11.74 -5.16 -4.31
C THR A 89 11.97 -4.85 -2.83
N ALA A 90 10.98 -4.27 -2.15
CA ALA A 90 11.15 -3.84 -0.78
C ALA A 90 9.81 -3.70 -0.06
N THR A 91 9.82 -3.97 1.24
CA THR A 91 8.67 -3.76 2.11
C THR A 91 9.01 -2.70 3.14
N VAL A 92 8.13 -1.70 3.29
CA VAL A 92 8.23 -0.68 4.33
C VAL A 92 7.09 -0.87 5.31
N GLN A 93 7.42 -0.90 6.60
CA GLN A 93 6.46 -1.00 7.70
C GLN A 93 6.45 0.32 8.47
N LEU A 94 5.28 0.94 8.54
CA LEU A 94 5.04 2.18 9.26
C LEU A 94 4.20 1.90 10.51
N SER A 95 4.78 2.11 11.69
CA SER A 95 4.11 1.93 12.97
C SER A 95 3.81 3.28 13.61
N VAL A 96 2.54 3.58 13.90
CA VAL A 96 2.14 4.81 14.62
C VAL A 96 1.82 4.47 16.06
N MET A 97 2.52 5.10 17.01
CA MET A 97 2.33 4.85 18.45
C MET A 97 1.38 5.87 19.09
N THR A 98 0.87 5.55 20.29
CA THR A 98 -0.10 6.38 21.04
C THR A 98 0.43 7.77 21.42
N ASP A 99 1.74 7.96 21.46
CA ASP A 99 2.41 9.24 21.71
C ASP A 99 2.69 10.02 20.42
N ALA A 100 2.12 9.58 19.28
CA ALA A 100 2.34 10.06 17.93
C ALA A 100 3.78 9.86 17.39
N THR A 101 4.61 9.05 18.05
CA THR A 101 5.88 8.63 17.46
C THR A 101 5.64 7.69 16.29
N ILE A 102 6.40 7.88 15.21
CA ILE A 102 6.36 7.03 14.01
C ILE A 102 7.62 6.16 13.98
N GLY A 103 7.41 4.85 13.97
CA GLY A 103 8.42 3.86 13.64
C GLY A 103 8.44 3.58 12.14
N VAL A 104 9.64 3.44 11.59
CA VAL A 104 9.84 3.01 10.19
C VAL A 104 10.79 1.82 10.22
N ALA A 105 10.29 0.67 9.80
CA ALA A 105 11.06 -0.53 9.55
C ALA A 105 10.94 -0.89 8.06
N GLY A 106 11.83 -1.76 7.59
CA GLY A 106 11.72 -2.26 6.24
C GLY A 106 12.77 -3.29 5.91
N GLU A 107 12.46 -4.03 4.86
CA GLU A 107 13.31 -5.04 4.25
C GLU A 107 13.43 -4.71 2.77
N VAL A 108 14.58 -5.06 2.20
CA VAL A 108 14.82 -4.97 0.76
C VAL A 108 15.18 -6.38 0.34
N GLU A 109 14.51 -6.90 -0.68
CA GLU A 109 14.78 -8.23 -1.19
C GLU A 109 16.26 -8.36 -1.57
N ASP A 110 16.88 -9.48 -1.20
CA ASP A 110 18.31 -9.75 -1.41
C ASP A 110 19.30 -8.77 -0.75
N TYR A 111 18.86 -7.85 0.13
CA TYR A 111 19.75 -6.94 0.85
C TYR A 111 19.51 -6.94 2.36
N MET A 112 20.59 -6.91 3.13
CA MET A 112 20.55 -6.74 4.59
C MET A 112 21.48 -5.62 5.05
N ARG A 113 21.30 -5.13 6.28
CA ARG A 113 22.24 -4.18 6.88
C ARG A 113 23.35 -4.89 7.66
N ASP A 114 24.60 -4.52 7.39
CA ASP A 114 25.76 -4.95 8.18
C ASP A 114 25.80 -4.22 9.55
N ALA A 115 26.76 -4.60 10.40
CA ALA A 115 26.94 -4.00 11.73
C ALA A 115 27.30 -2.50 11.70
N ASN A 116 27.70 -1.96 10.55
CA ASN A 116 27.99 -0.54 10.33
C ASN A 116 26.79 0.21 9.72
N GLY A 117 25.69 -0.49 9.45
CA GLY A 117 24.49 0.05 8.82
C GLY A 117 24.55 0.16 7.29
N ASN A 118 25.55 -0.47 6.64
CA ASN A 118 25.62 -0.52 5.18
C ASN A 118 24.70 -1.60 4.64
N TRP A 119 24.08 -1.34 3.49
CA TRP A 119 23.39 -2.38 2.72
C TRP A 119 24.42 -3.30 2.06
N ILE A 120 24.27 -4.60 2.28
CA ILE A 120 25.05 -5.67 1.65
C ILE A 120 24.08 -6.66 1.01
N ALA A 121 24.49 -7.28 -0.09
CA ALA A 121 23.74 -8.40 -0.66
C ALA A 121 23.70 -9.54 0.37
N ASN A 122 22.51 -10.11 0.57
CA ASN A 122 22.23 -11.24 1.45
C ASN A 122 22.81 -12.55 0.90
#